data_AF-A0A1Z1WSC5-F1
#
_entry.id   AF-A0A1Z1WSC5-F1
#
_cell.length_a   1.000
_cell.length_b   1.000
_cell.length_c   1.000
_cell.angle_alpha   90.00
_cell.angle_beta   90.00
_cell.angle_gamma   90.00
#
_symmetry.space_group_name_H-M   'P 1'
#
loop_
_entity.id
_entity.type
_entity.pdbx_description
1 polymer ?
#
loop_
_entity_poly.entity_id
_entity_poly.type
_entity_poly.pdbx_seq_one_letter_code
_entity_poly.pdbx_strand_id
1 'polypeptide(L)'
;MRVRRLGWAGLEIEAGGERLVIDHVRDLSPLFTGWKPAKGSWRRAGGPAAALVTHLHRDHTDASALADALTPGAPVLRPAPGHGDDVDNVTTLPAERELVRHRLAAEVVDVWSTCEVGRSASPRSPPSTASATRR
;
A
#
# COMPACT_ATOMS: atom_id res chain seq x y z
N MET A 1 18.38 9.37 -7.23
CA MET A 1 17.34 9.02 -6.24
C MET A 1 16.86 10.30 -5.57
N ARG A 2 15.56 10.41 -5.30
CA ARG A 2 14.95 11.52 -4.56
C ARG A 2 13.99 10.97 -3.51
N VAL A 3 13.97 11.58 -2.33
CA VAL A 3 13.04 11.25 -1.25
C VAL A 3 12.26 12.50 -0.86
N ARG A 4 10.95 12.38 -0.66
CA ARG A 4 10.07 13.46 -0.25
C ARG A 4 9.16 13.01 0.89
N ARG A 5 9.05 13.84 1.93
CA ARG A 5 8.07 13.65 2.99
C ARG A 5 6.69 14.11 2.54
N LEU A 6 5.68 13.27 2.74
CA LEU A 6 4.28 13.53 2.35
C LEU A 6 3.41 13.99 3.53
N GLY A 7 3.90 13.88 4.76
CA GLY A 7 3.17 14.18 5.99
C GLY A 7 3.06 12.95 6.88
N TRP A 8 2.95 13.14 8.19
CA TRP A 8 2.96 12.04 9.17
C TRP A 8 4.13 11.05 8.92
N ALA A 9 3.85 9.77 8.72
CA ALA A 9 4.80 8.70 8.37
C ALA A 9 5.08 8.62 6.85
N GLY A 10 4.29 9.31 6.03
CA GLY A 10 4.29 9.19 4.58
C GLY A 10 5.58 9.66 3.91
N LEU A 11 6.13 8.81 3.05
CA LEU A 11 7.29 9.10 2.18
C LEU A 11 6.98 8.77 0.72
N GLU A 12 7.58 9.52 -0.20
CA GLU A 12 7.71 9.17 -1.61
C GLU A 12 9.20 8.98 -1.92
N ILE A 13 9.52 7.90 -2.63
CA ILE A 13 10.85 7.61 -3.14
C ILE A 13 10.77 7.56 -4.67
N GLU A 14 11.62 8.32 -5.35
CA GLU A 14 11.79 8.29 -6.80
C GLU A 14 13.21 7.79 -7.14
N ALA A 15 13.29 6.71 -7.91
CA ALA A 15 14.54 6.12 -8.36
C ALA A 15 14.33 5.41 -9.70
N GLY A 16 15.29 5.50 -10.62
CA GLY A 16 15.19 4.83 -11.93
C GLY A 16 13.98 5.23 -12.78
N GLY A 17 13.39 6.41 -12.55
CA GLY A 17 12.15 6.85 -13.20
C GLY A 17 10.86 6.26 -12.60
N GLU A 18 10.98 5.37 -11.61
CA GLU A 18 9.87 4.78 -10.87
C GLU A 18 9.64 5.52 -9.54
N ARG A 19 8.41 5.36 -9.01
CA ARG A 19 8.03 5.89 -7.71
C ARG A 19 7.41 4.84 -6.81
N LEU A 20 7.76 4.91 -5.54
CA LEU A 20 7.20 4.14 -4.44
C LEU A 20 6.67 5.12 -3.38
N VAL A 21 5.53 4.82 -2.79
CA VAL A 21 5.08 5.51 -1.57
C VAL A 21 5.13 4.59 -0.37
N ILE A 22 5.46 5.13 0.80
CA ILE A 22 5.49 4.41 2.07
C ILE A 22 4.53 5.11 3.01
N ASP A 23 3.67 4.36 3.71
CA ASP A 23 2.73 4.83 4.73
C ASP A 23 1.96 6.09 4.30
N HIS A 24 1.42 6.08 3.08
CA HIS A 24 0.78 7.25 2.50
C HIS A 24 -0.59 7.51 3.12
N VAL A 25 -0.64 8.43 4.08
CA VAL A 25 -1.87 8.89 4.74
C VAL A 25 -2.14 10.36 4.42
N ARG A 26 -3.38 10.68 4.04
CA ARG A 26 -3.81 12.07 3.79
C ARG A 26 -4.78 12.57 4.85
N ASP A 27 -5.64 11.68 5.38
CA ASP A 27 -6.63 12.06 6.38
C ASP A 27 -6.43 11.33 7.71
N LEU A 28 -5.93 12.07 8.71
CA LEU A 28 -5.83 11.63 10.10
C LEU A 28 -6.92 12.24 11.01
N SER A 29 -7.87 12.98 10.45
CA SER A 29 -8.99 13.53 11.23
C SER A 29 -9.79 12.50 12.03
N PRO A 30 -9.87 11.21 11.64
CA PRO A 30 -10.53 10.19 12.46
C PRO A 30 -9.77 9.80 13.73
N LEU A 31 -8.47 10.12 13.83
CA LEU A 31 -7.63 9.80 14.99
C LEU A 31 -7.32 11.03 15.84
N PHE A 32 -7.19 12.20 15.20
CA PHE A 32 -6.78 13.43 15.86
C PHE A 32 -7.68 14.59 15.48
N THR A 33 -8.25 15.25 16.49
CA THR A 33 -8.94 16.52 16.30
C THR A 33 -7.93 17.60 15.93
N GLY A 34 -8.28 18.45 14.95
CA GLY A 34 -7.42 19.55 14.51
C GLY A 34 -6.25 19.15 13.59
N TRP A 35 -6.25 17.93 13.04
CA TRP A 35 -5.32 17.54 11.98
C TRP A 35 -5.31 18.56 10.83
N LYS A 36 -4.10 18.94 10.38
CA LYS A 36 -3.89 19.79 9.21
C LYS A 36 -3.10 18.99 8.18
N PRO A 37 -3.63 18.80 6.95
CA PRO A 37 -2.91 18.07 5.92
C PRO A 37 -1.59 18.76 5.59
N ALA A 38 -0.59 17.97 5.18
CA ALA A 38 0.68 18.51 4.75
C ALA A 38 0.49 19.44 3.54
N LYS A 39 1.22 20.56 3.53
CA LYS A 39 1.21 21.51 2.42
C LYS A 39 2.09 20.97 1.29
N GLY A 40 1.47 20.46 0.23
CA GLY A 40 2.15 20.05 -0.99
C GLY A 40 1.24 19.20 -1.88
N SER A 41 1.07 19.59 -3.14
CA SER A 41 0.23 18.83 -4.06
C SER A 41 0.96 17.59 -4.58
N TRP A 42 0.29 16.44 -4.48
CA TRP A 42 0.62 15.25 -5.25
C TRP A 42 0.25 15.49 -6.71
N ARG A 43 1.13 16.11 -7.50
CA ARG A 43 0.87 16.35 -8.93
C ARG A 43 2.13 16.14 -9.76
N ARG A 44 2.42 14.88 -10.08
CA ARG A 44 3.22 14.50 -11.25
C ARG A 44 2.39 13.51 -12.06
N ALA A 45 2.54 13.52 -13.38
CA ALA A 45 1.85 12.58 -14.25
C ALA A 45 2.30 11.13 -13.93
N GLY A 46 1.35 10.20 -13.92
CA GLY A 46 1.54 8.82 -13.45
C GLY A 46 1.43 8.69 -11.92
N GLY A 47 0.94 7.56 -11.43
CA GLY A 47 0.98 7.21 -10.01
C GLY A 47 2.29 6.53 -9.64
N PRO A 48 2.55 6.26 -8.34
CA PRO A 48 3.58 5.32 -7.93
C PRO A 48 3.29 3.94 -8.51
N ALA A 49 4.35 3.16 -8.72
CA ALA A 49 4.29 1.80 -9.22
C ALA A 49 4.01 0.78 -8.10
N ALA A 50 4.11 1.18 -6.84
CA ALA A 50 3.74 0.39 -5.68
C ALA A 50 3.55 1.28 -4.44
N ALA A 51 2.96 0.71 -3.40
CA ALA A 51 3.02 1.21 -2.04
C ALA A 51 3.63 0.18 -1.09
N LEU A 52 4.26 0.67 -0.02
CA LEU A 52 4.62 -0.12 1.16
C LEU A 52 3.85 0.43 2.36
N VAL A 53 3.22 -0.45 3.13
CA VAL A 53 2.72 -0.11 4.46
C VAL A 53 3.51 -0.89 5.49
N THR A 54 4.07 -0.17 6.47
CA THR A 54 4.90 -0.78 7.52
C THR A 54 4.05 -1.67 8.43
N HIS A 55 2.79 -1.28 8.66
CA HIS A 55 1.76 -2.04 9.35
C HIS A 55 0.37 -1.43 9.08
N LEU A 56 -0.69 -2.12 9.47
CA LEU A 56 -2.08 -1.79 9.09
C LEU A 56 -2.85 -0.92 10.09
N HIS A 57 -2.17 -0.14 10.93
CA HIS A 57 -2.88 0.88 11.70
C HIS A 57 -3.27 2.06 10.82
N ARG A 58 -4.34 2.75 11.22
CA ARG A 58 -4.97 3.83 10.44
C ARG A 58 -4.08 5.07 10.26
N ASP A 59 -3.10 5.24 11.14
CA ASP A 59 -2.10 6.30 11.02
C ASP A 59 -0.96 5.95 10.05
N HIS A 60 -0.91 4.71 9.56
CA HIS A 60 0.03 4.25 8.53
C HIS A 60 -0.65 3.80 7.24
N THR A 61 -1.93 3.44 7.29
CA THR A 61 -2.71 2.94 6.15
C THR A 61 -3.98 3.75 5.94
N ASP A 62 -4.03 4.46 4.82
CA ASP A 62 -5.20 5.19 4.31
C ASP A 62 -5.51 4.64 2.91
N ALA A 63 -6.40 3.65 2.85
CA ALA A 63 -6.70 2.94 1.61
C ALA A 63 -7.28 3.87 0.53
N SER A 64 -8.00 4.92 0.92
CA SER A 64 -8.52 5.92 -0.01
C SER A 64 -7.39 6.75 -0.62
N ALA A 65 -6.44 7.20 0.20
CA ALA A 65 -5.23 7.88 -0.31
C ALA A 65 -4.39 7.02 -1.24
N LEU A 66 -4.22 5.73 -0.90
CA LEU A 66 -3.51 4.79 -1.76
C LEU A 66 -4.23 4.57 -3.10
N ALA A 67 -5.55 4.37 -3.08
CA ALA A 67 -6.35 4.16 -4.29
C ALA A 67 -6.31 5.37 -5.23
N ASP A 68 -6.31 6.59 -4.69
CA ASP A 68 -6.21 7.82 -5.48
C ASP A 68 -4.82 8.05 -6.07
N ALA A 69 -3.77 7.60 -5.38
CA ALA A 69 -2.39 7.89 -5.75
C ALA A 69 -1.79 6.87 -6.72
N LEU A 70 -2.09 5.59 -6.51
CA LEU A 70 -1.43 4.47 -7.18
C LEU A 70 -1.77 4.36 -8.67
N THR A 71 -0.78 3.90 -9.44
CA THR A 71 -1.06 3.40 -10.80
C THR A 71 -2.08 2.26 -10.69
N PRO A 72 -3.11 2.19 -11.55
CA PRO A 72 -4.09 1.11 -11.50
C PRO A 72 -3.44 -0.28 -11.48
N GLY A 73 -3.79 -1.10 -10.49
CA GLY A 73 -3.24 -2.44 -10.31
C GLY A 73 -1.85 -2.50 -9.65
N ALA A 74 -1.24 -1.37 -9.29
CA ALA A 74 -0.01 -1.35 -8.52
C ALA A 74 -0.20 -2.04 -7.14
N PRO A 75 0.77 -2.83 -6.68
CA PRO A 75 0.65 -3.55 -5.43
C PRO A 75 0.76 -2.64 -4.21
N VAL A 76 0.05 -3.00 -3.15
CA VAL A 76 0.26 -2.50 -1.78
C VAL A 76 0.94 -3.61 -0.99
N LEU A 77 2.23 -3.49 -0.79
CA LEU A 77 3.04 -4.44 -0.04
C LEU A 77 2.85 -4.21 1.46
N ARG A 78 2.49 -5.26 2.19
CA ARG A 78 2.16 -5.21 3.62
C ARG A 78 2.71 -6.43 4.37
N PRO A 79 2.93 -6.34 5.69
CA PRO A 79 3.22 -7.52 6.50
C PRO A 79 1.99 -8.43 6.61
N ALA A 80 2.19 -9.70 6.98
CA ALA A 80 1.09 -10.57 7.43
C ALA A 80 0.40 -9.95 8.68
N PRO A 81 -0.84 -10.34 8.99
CA PRO A 81 -1.46 -9.96 10.27
C PRO A 81 -0.55 -10.35 11.44
N GLY A 82 -0.60 -9.59 12.53
CA GLY A 82 0.23 -9.86 13.69
C GLY A 82 -0.05 -11.24 14.28
N HIS A 83 0.95 -11.85 14.91
CA HIS A 83 0.83 -13.16 15.57
C HIS A 83 -0.07 -13.17 16.82
N GLY A 84 -0.62 -12.01 17.20
CA GLY A 84 -1.56 -11.85 18.30
C GLY A 84 -2.94 -12.46 17.98
N ASP A 85 -3.80 -12.51 18.98
CA ASP A 85 -5.15 -13.05 18.80
C ASP A 85 -6.07 -12.09 18.01
N ASP A 86 -7.32 -12.49 17.80
CA ASP A 86 -8.29 -11.65 17.08
C ASP A 86 -8.53 -10.30 17.79
N VAL A 87 -8.35 -10.24 19.12
CA VAL A 87 -8.48 -9.02 19.93
C VAL A 87 -7.28 -8.10 19.68
N ASP A 88 -6.07 -8.65 19.65
CA ASP A 88 -4.84 -7.92 19.33
C ASP A 88 -4.89 -7.30 17.93
N ASN A 89 -5.55 -7.97 16.99
CA ASN A 89 -5.65 -7.53 15.60
C ASN A 89 -6.83 -6.57 15.32
N VAL A 90 -7.72 -6.29 16.29
CA VAL A 90 -8.91 -5.43 16.09
C VAL A 90 -8.54 -4.07 15.51
N THR A 91 -7.39 -3.51 15.89
CA THR A 91 -6.91 -2.20 15.43
C THR A 91 -6.55 -2.16 13.94
N THR A 92 -6.35 -3.32 13.31
CA THR A 92 -6.00 -3.45 11.88
C THR A 92 -7.20 -3.77 11.00
N LEU A 93 -8.27 -4.33 11.57
CA LEU A 93 -9.49 -4.71 10.83
C LEU A 93 -10.10 -3.57 9.97
N PRO A 94 -10.11 -2.29 10.41
CA PRO A 94 -10.59 -1.21 9.56
C PRO A 94 -9.77 -1.07 8.27
N ALA A 95 -8.44 -1.08 8.37
CA ALA A 95 -7.55 -0.96 7.23
C ALA A 95 -7.68 -2.17 6.29
N GLU A 96 -7.77 -3.39 6.84
CA GLU A 96 -8.02 -4.62 6.06
C GLU A 96 -9.29 -4.49 5.21
N ARG A 97 -10.41 -4.07 5.84
CA ARG A 97 -11.69 -3.89 5.16
C ARG A 97 -11.63 -2.81 4.09
N GLU A 98 -10.90 -1.73 4.36
CA GLU A 98 -10.77 -0.61 3.45
C GLU A 98 -9.90 -0.94 2.23
N LEU A 99 -8.79 -1.67 2.41
CA LEU A 99 -7.97 -2.18 1.30
C LEU A 99 -8.81 -3.02 0.32
N VAL A 100 -9.66 -3.91 0.85
CA VAL A 100 -10.60 -4.72 0.05
C VAL A 100 -11.67 -3.83 -0.61
N ARG A 101 -12.29 -2.92 0.14
CA ARG A 101 -13.34 -2.02 -0.36
C ARG A 101 -12.84 -1.17 -1.54
N HIS A 102 -11.61 -0.68 -1.48
CA HIS A 102 -10.97 0.12 -2.53
C HIS A 102 -10.36 -0.74 -3.65
N ARG A 103 -10.45 -2.07 -3.57
CA ARG A 103 -9.92 -3.03 -4.56
C ARG A 103 -8.42 -2.84 -4.81
N LEU A 104 -7.67 -2.52 -3.76
CA LEU A 104 -6.23 -2.42 -3.82
C LEU A 104 -5.61 -3.82 -3.94
N ALA A 105 -4.56 -3.96 -4.76
CA ALA A 105 -3.81 -5.20 -4.91
C ALA A 105 -2.88 -5.40 -3.70
N ALA A 106 -3.44 -5.68 -2.52
CA ALA A 106 -2.67 -5.90 -1.31
C ALA A 106 -1.94 -7.25 -1.35
N GLU A 107 -0.62 -7.23 -1.22
CA GLU A 107 0.24 -8.42 -1.19
C GLU A 107 0.92 -8.52 0.17
N VAL A 108 0.76 -9.67 0.83
CA VAL A 108 1.52 -10.00 2.04
C VAL A 108 2.95 -10.34 1.63
N VAL A 109 3.92 -9.67 2.27
CA VAL A 109 5.35 -9.86 2.04
C VAL A 109 5.98 -10.43 3.31
N ASP A 110 6.66 -11.55 3.18
CA ASP A 110 7.32 -12.24 4.30
C ASP A 110 8.57 -11.50 4.76
N VAL A 111 8.90 -11.64 6.05
CA VAL A 111 10.12 -11.07 6.62
C VAL A 111 11.33 -11.64 5.87
N TRP A 112 12.30 -10.77 5.55
CA TRP A 112 13.51 -11.08 4.78
C TRP A 112 13.29 -11.46 3.31
N SER A 113 12.05 -11.44 2.82
CA SER A 113 11.79 -11.60 1.40
C SER A 113 12.13 -10.32 0.61
N THR A 114 12.28 -10.47 -0.70
CA THR A 114 12.55 -9.37 -1.63
C THR A 114 11.47 -9.33 -2.69
N CYS A 115 10.96 -8.12 -2.98
CA CYS A 115 9.99 -7.89 -4.05
C CYS A 115 10.52 -6.85 -5.03
N GLU A 116 10.39 -7.13 -6.32
CA GLU A 116 10.64 -6.15 -7.38
C GLU A 116 9.32 -5.52 -7.81
N VAL A 117 9.31 -4.20 -7.99
CA VAL A 117 8.12 -3.40 -8.36
C VAL A 117 8.44 -2.44 -9.51
N GLY A 118 7.41 -2.01 -10.24
CA GLY A 118 7.58 -1.15 -11.43
C GLY A 118 8.10 -1.90 -12.64
N ARG A 119 8.71 -1.19 -13.60
CA ARG A 119 9.21 -1.78 -14.86
C ARG A 119 10.30 -2.83 -14.69
N SER A 120 10.92 -2.93 -13.51
CA SER A 120 11.86 -4.00 -13.18
C SER A 120 11.16 -5.31 -12.80
N ALA A 121 9.87 -5.29 -12.46
CA ALA A 121 9.13 -6.51 -12.16
C ALA A 121 8.85 -7.29 -13.46
N SER A 122 9.28 -8.56 -13.51
CA SER A 122 8.94 -9.47 -14.61
C SER A 122 7.42 -9.60 -14.74
N PRO A 123 6.84 -9.60 -15.96
CA PRO A 123 5.40 -9.75 -16.14
C PRO A 123 4.94 -11.07 -15.54
N ARG A 124 4.18 -11.01 -14.44
CA ARG A 124 3.63 -12.21 -13.78
C ARG A 124 2.67 -12.90 -14.76
N SER A 125 2.91 -14.18 -15.02
CA SER A 125 1.99 -15.03 -15.77
C SER A 125 0.71 -15.24 -14.95
N PRO A 126 -0.48 -15.29 -15.58
CA PRO A 126 -1.73 -15.54 -14.86
C PRO A 126 -1.69 -16.94 -14.21
N PRO A 127 -2.42 -17.14 -13.09
CA PRO A 127 -2.50 -18.45 -12.46
C PRO A 127 -3.08 -19.47 -13.44
N SER A 128 -2.38 -20.60 -13.59
CA SER A 128 -2.80 -21.73 -14.42
C SER A 128 -4.13 -22.27 -13.90
N THR A 129 -5.19 -22.15 -14.70
CA THR A 129 -6.42 -22.91 -14.50
C THR A 129 -6.17 -24.35 -14.91
N ALA A 130 -5.79 -25.20 -13.95
CA ALA A 130 -5.75 -26.63 -14.17
C ALA A 130 -7.19 -27.16 -14.38
N SER A 131 -7.54 -27.44 -15.63
CA SER A 131 -8.75 -28.19 -15.99
C SER A 131 -8.66 -29.61 -15.45
N ALA A 132 -9.44 -29.92 -14.42
CA ALA A 132 -9.68 -31.28 -13.99
C ALA A 132 -10.67 -31.95 -14.97
N THR A 133 -10.14 -32.59 -16.01
CA THR A 133 -10.88 -33.62 -16.74
C THR A 133 -10.80 -34.91 -15.92
N ARG A 134 -11.91 -35.33 -15.30
CA ARG A 134 -12.10 -36.72 -14.89
C ARG A 134 -13.06 -37.40 -15.86
N ARG A 135 -12.64 -38.60 -16.26
CA ARG A 135 -13.34 -39.57 -17.10
C ARG A 135 -14.56 -40.14 -16.39
#